data_AF-A0A2N3KDC3-F1
#
_entry.id   AF-A0A2N3KDC3-F1
#
_cell.length_a   1.000
_cell.length_b   1.000
_cell.length_c   1.000
_cell.angle_alpha   90.00
_cell.angle_beta   90.00
_cell.angle_gamma   90.00
#
_symmetry.space_group_name_H-M   'P 1'
#
loop_
_entity.id
_entity.type
_entity.pdbx_description
1 polymer ?
#
loop_
_entity_poly.entity_id
_entity_poly.type
_entity_poly.pdbx_seq_one_letter_code
_entity_poly.pdbx_strand_id
1 'polypeptide(L)' 'MSKIPAPHRSTKGEPPASADIRHNLQRPEGNTLKPLNFKVSPEFHREFKSLAASHGVSMLDLLREGFELVKTHRG' A
#
# COMPACT_ATOMS: atom_id res chain seq x y z
N MET A 1 -51.65 -33.86 -0.29
CA MET A 1 -51.12 -32.49 -0.11
C MET A 1 -49.80 -32.59 0.64
N SER A 2 -48.68 -32.26 0.00
CA SER A 2 -47.34 -32.42 0.58
C SER A 2 -47.02 -31.26 1.54
N LYS A 3 -46.66 -31.57 2.79
CA LYS A 3 -46.21 -30.60 3.79
C LYS A 3 -44.76 -30.20 3.52
N ILE A 4 -44.54 -28.95 3.14
CA ILE A 4 -43.20 -28.35 2.97
C ILE A 4 -42.88 -27.55 4.24
N PRO A 5 -41.82 -27.84 5.00
CA PRO A 5 -41.45 -27.06 6.19
C PRO A 5 -40.91 -25.68 5.80
N ALA A 6 -41.23 -24.67 6.61
CA ALA A 6 -40.84 -23.28 6.36
C ALA A 6 -39.33 -23.05 6.52
N PRO A 7 -38.73 -22.12 5.74
CA PRO A 7 -37.29 -21.84 5.78
C PRO A 7 -36.86 -21.23 7.11
N HIS A 8 -35.70 -21.66 7.60
CA HIS A 8 -35.06 -21.16 8.81
C HIS A 8 -34.72 -19.67 8.67
N ARG A 9 -35.40 -18.81 9.45
CA ARG A 9 -35.08 -17.37 9.53
C ARG A 9 -33.72 -17.20 10.21
N SER A 10 -32.69 -16.87 9.43
CA SER A 10 -31.44 -16.33 9.97
C SER A 10 -31.73 -14.94 10.56
N THR A 11 -31.99 -14.89 11.86
CA THR A 11 -31.85 -13.64 12.60
C THR A 11 -30.36 -13.31 12.57
N LYS A 12 -29.99 -12.21 11.91
CA LYS A 12 -28.65 -11.62 12.06
C LYS A 12 -28.38 -11.55 13.57
N GLY A 13 -27.38 -12.27 14.04
CA GLY A 13 -27.03 -12.35 15.46
C GLY A 13 -26.74 -10.98 16.05
N GLU A 14 -26.64 -10.92 17.38
CA GLU A 14 -26.37 -9.70 18.12
C GLU A 14 -25.17 -8.94 17.54
N PRO A 15 -25.25 -7.60 17.42
CA PRO A 15 -24.17 -6.79 16.87
C PRO A 15 -22.90 -6.98 17.70
N PRO A 16 -21.71 -7.06 17.05
CA PRO A 16 -20.45 -7.17 17.78
C PRO A 16 -20.29 -5.97 18.72
N ALA A 17 -19.83 -6.24 19.93
CA ALA A 17 -19.65 -5.22 20.95
C ALA A 17 -18.71 -4.11 20.44
N SER A 18 -19.11 -2.85 20.64
CA SER A 18 -18.47 -1.63 20.09
C SER A 18 -16.98 -1.48 20.38
N ALA A 19 -16.45 -2.21 21.36
CA ALA A 19 -15.03 -2.26 21.69
C ALA A 19 -14.17 -2.86 20.56
N ASP A 20 -14.73 -3.77 19.75
CA ASP A 20 -14.01 -4.49 18.70
C ASP A 20 -13.66 -3.58 17.50
N ILE A 21 -14.41 -2.50 17.26
CA ILE A 21 -14.31 -1.70 16.03
C ILE A 21 -13.13 -0.71 16.03
N ARG A 22 -12.39 -0.58 17.15
CA ARG A 22 -11.26 0.35 17.28
C ARG A 22 -10.10 0.05 16.32
N HIS A 23 -10.01 -1.18 15.81
CA HIS A 23 -9.03 -1.54 14.78
C HIS A 23 -9.25 -0.79 13.44
N ASN A 24 -10.48 -0.37 13.12
CA ASN A 24 -10.79 0.38 11.89
C ASN A 24 -10.38 1.85 11.95
N LEU A 25 -10.17 2.39 13.15
CA LEU A 25 -9.74 3.78 13.36
C LEU A 25 -8.21 3.90 13.46
N GLN A 26 -7.51 2.77 13.55
CA GLN A 26 -6.05 2.75 13.47
C GLN A 26 -5.64 2.93 12.02
N ARG A 27 -5.42 4.19 11.63
CA ARG A 27 -4.62 4.49 10.43
C ARG A 27 -3.28 3.79 10.64
N PRO A 28 -2.80 2.91 9.74
CA PRO A 28 -1.50 2.27 9.90
C PRO A 28 -0.41 3.35 9.86
N GLU A 29 -0.04 3.83 11.04
CA GLU A 29 0.99 4.83 11.25
C GLU A 29 2.35 4.17 10.96
N GLY A 30 3.15 4.83 10.12
CA GLY A 30 4.59 4.64 10.09
C GLY A 30 5.18 3.73 9.01
N ASN A 31 4.44 2.76 8.44
CA ASN A 31 5.04 1.80 7.48
C ASN A 31 4.36 1.73 6.11
N THR A 32 3.42 2.64 5.82
CA THR A 32 2.79 2.71 4.51
C THR A 32 3.64 3.54 3.56
N LEU A 33 4.45 2.86 2.74
CA LEU A 33 5.11 3.46 1.58
C LEU A 33 4.03 4.09 0.68
N LYS A 34 4.05 5.42 0.55
CA LYS A 34 3.15 6.11 -0.36
C LYS A 34 3.67 6.00 -1.79
N PRO A 35 2.83 5.64 -2.77
CA PRO A 35 3.25 5.56 -4.16
C PRO A 35 3.54 6.97 -4.69
N LEU A 36 4.74 7.16 -5.22
CA LEU A 36 5.12 8.39 -5.91
C LEU A 36 4.94 8.16 -7.42
N ASN A 37 3.85 8.72 -7.95
CA ASN A 37 3.43 8.50 -9.33
C ASN A 37 4.22 9.41 -10.28
N PHE A 38 5.41 8.96 -10.67
CA PHE A 38 6.20 9.65 -11.70
C PHE A 38 5.79 9.20 -13.10
N LYS A 39 5.63 10.17 -13.99
CA LYS A 39 5.63 9.92 -15.44
C LYS A 39 7.02 10.25 -15.95
N VAL A 40 7.73 9.23 -16.41
CA VAL A 40 9.07 9.37 -16.97
C VAL A 40 9.08 8.89 -18.42
N SER A 41 9.97 9.45 -19.22
CA SER A 41 10.22 8.95 -20.57
C SER A 41 10.74 7.51 -20.54
N PRO A 42 10.44 6.68 -21.55
CA PRO A 42 10.86 5.28 -21.58
C PRO A 42 12.38 5.11 -21.60
N GLU A 43 13.10 6.07 -22.21
CA GLU A 43 14.57 6.11 -22.23
C GLU A 43 15.14 6.31 -20.83
N PHE A 44 14.64 7.32 -20.11
CA PHE A 44 15.05 7.58 -18.72
C PHE A 44 14.76 6.39 -17.81
N HIS A 45 13.59 5.74 -17.94
CA HIS A 45 13.27 4.56 -17.14
C HIS A 45 14.25 3.40 -17.39
N ARG A 46 14.71 3.21 -18.63
CA ARG A 46 15.72 2.20 -18.98
C ARG A 46 17.07 2.52 -18.37
N GLU A 47 17.55 3.76 -18.53
CA GLU A 47 18.81 4.19 -17.95
C GLU A 47 18.79 4.10 -16.42
N PHE A 48 17.72 4.58 -15.79
CA PHE A 48 17.55 4.53 -14.34
C PHE A 48 17.54 3.09 -13.81
N LYS A 49 16.89 2.18 -14.53
CA LYS A 49 16.90 0.75 -14.21
C LYS A 49 18.28 0.12 -14.40
N SER A 50 18.99 0.43 -15.50
CA SER A 50 20.34 -0.07 -15.75
C SER A 50 21.34 0.42 -14.71
N LEU A 51 21.20 1.66 -14.25
CA LEU A 51 22.03 2.22 -13.19
C LEU A 51 21.77 1.49 -11.88
N ALA A 52 20.49 1.35 -11.47
CA ALA A 52 20.14 0.59 -10.27
C ALA A 52 20.67 -0.86 -10.31
N ALA A 53 20.54 -1.53 -11.46
CA ALA A 53 21.06 -2.88 -11.66
C ALA A 53 22.59 -2.97 -11.56
N SER A 54 23.31 -1.99 -12.12
CA SER A 54 24.78 -1.92 -12.06
C SER A 54 25.30 -1.76 -10.63
N HIS A 55 24.56 -1.03 -9.79
CA HIS A 55 24.88 -0.80 -8.38
C HIS A 55 24.31 -1.88 -7.44
N GLY A 56 23.52 -2.83 -7.95
CA GLY A 56 22.88 -3.88 -7.14
C GLY A 56 21.81 -3.36 -6.18
N VAL A 57 21.28 -2.16 -6.40
CA VAL A 57 20.30 -1.50 -5.54
C VAL A 57 18.90 -1.53 -6.16
N SER A 58 17.88 -1.35 -5.32
CA SER A 58 16.52 -1.17 -5.81
C SER A 58 16.38 0.21 -6.48
N MET A 59 15.52 0.30 -7.48
CA MET A 59 15.15 1.55 -8.14
C MET A 59 14.64 2.61 -7.14
N LEU A 60 14.02 2.17 -6.05
CA LEU A 60 13.55 3.01 -4.94
C LEU A 60 14.69 3.51 -4.06
N ASP A 61 15.75 2.71 -3.91
CA ASP A 61 16.92 3.04 -3.10
C ASP A 61 17.78 4.08 -3.82
N LEU A 62 18.03 3.86 -5.13
CA LEU A 62 18.68 4.84 -6.01
C LEU A 62 17.96 6.19 -6.00
N LEU A 63 16.62 6.18 -5.95
CA LEU A 63 15.82 7.41 -5.84
C LEU A 63 16.05 8.13 -4.49
N ARG A 64 16.14 7.38 -3.39
CA ARG A 64 16.39 7.95 -2.06
C ARG A 64 17.79 8.55 -1.96
N GLU A 65 18.80 7.83 -2.44
CA GLU A 65 20.18 8.33 -2.48
C GLU A 65 20.28 9.61 -3.31
N GLY A 66 19.70 9.62 -4.52
CA GLY A 66 19.65 10.81 -5.36
C GLY A 66 18.95 11.99 -4.69
N PHE A 67 17.87 11.73 -3.93
CA PHE A 67 17.16 12.77 -3.20
C PHE A 67 17.97 13.35 -2.04
N GLU A 68 18.63 12.50 -1.25
CA GLU A 68 19.50 12.94 -0.15
C GLU A 68 20.69 13.76 -0.67
N LEU A 69 21.34 13.32 -1.76
CA LEU A 69 22.42 14.09 -2.39
C LEU A 69 21.95 15.47 -2.84
N VAL A 70 20.78 15.56 -3.49
CA VAL A 70 20.22 16.86 -3.90
C VAL A 70 19.89 17.74 -2.70
N LYS A 71 19.36 17.16 -1.62
CA LYS A 71 19.03 17.89 -0.39
C LYS A 71 20.29 18.46 0.29
N THR A 72 21.38 17.71 0.31
CA THR A 72 22.67 18.18 0.86
C THR A 72 23.33 19.25 -0.01
N HIS A 73 23.12 19.19 -1.34
CA HIS A 73 23.80 20.09 -2.27
C HIS A 73 23.00 21.37 -2.60
N ARG A 74 21.69 21.39 -2.36
CA ARG A 74 20.79 22.55 -2.59
C ARG A 74 20.17 23.15 -1.33
N GLY A 75 20.23 22.46 -0.19
CA GLY A 75 19.86 23.01 1.13
C GLY A 75 21.02 23.73 1.77
#